data_AF-A0AAW6ME70-F1
#
_entry.id   AF-A0AAW6ME70-F1
#
_cell.length_a   1.000
_cell.length_b   1.000
_cell.length_c   1.000
_cell.angle_alpha   90.00
_cell.angle_beta   90.00
_cell.angle_gamma   90.00
#
_symmetry.space_group_name_H-M   'P 1'
#
loop_
_entity.id
_entity.type
_entity.pdbx_description
1 polymer ?
#
loop_
_entity_poly.entity_id
_entity_poly.type
_entity_poly.pdbx_seq_one_letter_code
_entity_poly.pdbx_strand_id
1 'polypeptide(L)'
;APYNNACPLYQQERCLTGCVATAMAMILKYHEYPVKVKGTHSYKTSSGIECSFDYGNTTFDWDNMLPQYEGIYTTTQANAVAQLMSACGIAVDMEY
;
A
#
# COMPACT_ATOMS: atom_id res chain seq x y z
N ALA A 1 -5.06 -8.08 7.88
CA ALA A 1 -6.09 -7.43 7.04
C ALA A 1 -6.70 -6.24 7.79
N PRO A 2 -7.13 -5.18 7.08
CA PRO A 2 -7.15 -5.04 5.62
C PRO A 2 -5.87 -4.42 5.03
N TYR A 3 -4.96 -3.92 5.86
CA TYR A 3 -3.78 -3.16 5.43
C TYR A 3 -2.94 -3.83 4.34
N ASN A 4 -2.84 -5.17 4.35
CA ASN A 4 -2.03 -5.93 3.40
C ASN A 4 -2.84 -6.53 2.24
N ASN A 5 -4.10 -6.16 2.04
CA ASN A 5 -4.96 -6.80 1.03
C ASN A 5 -4.43 -6.64 -0.41
N ALA A 6 -3.65 -5.58 -0.67
CA ALA A 6 -3.02 -5.31 -1.96
C ALA A 6 -1.53 -5.64 -2.00
N CYS A 7 -0.97 -6.26 -0.95
CA CYS A 7 0.38 -6.81 -0.98
C CYS A 7 0.43 -8.08 -1.84
N PRO A 8 1.58 -8.48 -2.38
CA PRO A 8 1.71 -9.70 -3.18
C PRO A 8 1.34 -10.99 -2.41
N LEU A 9 1.19 -12.08 -3.16
CA LEU A 9 1.17 -13.42 -2.61
C LEU A 9 2.56 -14.05 -2.71
N TYR A 10 3.03 -14.63 -1.62
CA TYR A 10 4.17 -15.53 -1.61
C TYR A 10 3.70 -16.91 -1.14
N GLN A 11 3.92 -17.94 -1.95
CA GLN A 11 3.48 -19.31 -1.65
C GLN A 11 1.99 -19.41 -1.23
N GLN A 12 1.11 -18.65 -1.90
CA GLN A 12 -0.34 -18.55 -1.63
C GLN A 12 -0.73 -17.81 -0.34
N GLU A 13 0.24 -17.31 0.42
CA GLU A 13 -0.02 -16.46 1.59
C GLU A 13 0.17 -14.98 1.27
N ARG A 14 -0.66 -14.14 1.87
CA ARG A 14 -0.58 -12.69 1.70
C ARG A 14 0.59 -12.16 2.49
N CYS A 15 1.55 -11.53 1.81
CA CYS A 15 2.66 -10.87 2.49
C CYS A 15 2.13 -9.79 3.44
N LEU A 16 2.86 -9.52 4.52
CA LEU A 16 2.60 -8.36 5.37
C LEU A 16 3.02 -7.07 4.64
N THR A 17 2.54 -5.93 5.10
CA THR A 17 2.88 -4.63 4.50
C THR A 17 4.36 -4.27 4.62
N GLY A 18 4.98 -4.66 5.74
CA GLY A 18 6.32 -4.23 6.14
C GLY A 18 6.29 -2.97 7.02
N CYS A 19 7.21 -2.89 7.99
CA CYS A 19 7.26 -1.79 8.97
C CYS A 19 7.56 -0.43 8.32
N VAL A 20 8.45 -0.40 7.33
CA VAL A 20 8.81 0.83 6.59
C VAL A 20 7.60 1.36 5.82
N ALA A 21 6.90 0.49 5.09
CA ALA A 21 5.69 0.85 4.36
C ALA A 21 4.59 1.36 5.30
N THR A 22 4.43 0.71 6.46
CA THR A 22 3.43 1.09 7.46
C THR A 22 3.73 2.47 8.04
N ALA A 23 4.97 2.72 8.46
CA ALA A 23 5.38 4.01 9.00
C ALA A 23 5.24 5.14 7.96
N MET A 24 5.67 4.89 6.72
CA MET A 24 5.53 5.83 5.62
C MET A 24 4.05 6.14 5.33
N ALA A 25 3.19 5.12 5.25
CA ALA A 25 1.76 5.28 5.01
C ALA A 25 1.08 6.12 6.11
N MET A 26 1.45 5.91 7.38
CA MET A 26 0.93 6.72 8.49
C MET A 26 1.29 8.20 8.35
N ILE A 27 2.54 8.51 7.99
CA ILE A 27 2.99 9.90 7.77
C ILE A 27 2.26 10.54 6.58
N LEU A 28 2.14 9.81 5.46
CA LEU A 28 1.44 10.30 4.27
C LEU A 28 -0.04 10.55 4.56
N LYS A 29 -0.71 9.64 5.27
CA LYS A 29 -2.11 9.81 5.66
C LYS A 29 -2.29 10.96 6.63
N TYR A 30 -1.38 11.18 7.58
CA TYR A 30 -1.46 12.33 8.49
C TYR A 30 -1.46 13.67 7.74
N HIS A 31 -0.70 13.76 6.65
CA HIS A 31 -0.60 14.96 5.81
C HIS A 31 -1.58 14.98 4.63
N GLU A 32 -2.25 13.87 4.33
CA GLU A 32 -3.09 13.67 3.14
C GLU A 32 -2.41 14.15 1.85
N TYR A 33 -1.12 13.83 1.75
CA TYR A 33 -0.23 14.31 0.70
C TYR A 33 0.64 13.16 0.19
N PRO A 34 0.94 13.10 -1.12
CA PRO A 34 0.58 14.05 -2.18
C PRO A 34 -0.82 13.85 -2.78
N VAL A 35 -1.41 14.94 -3.28
CA VAL A 35 -2.65 14.92 -4.07
C VAL A 35 -2.46 14.16 -5.39
N LYS A 36 -1.27 14.28 -5.99
CA LYS A 36 -0.89 13.56 -7.19
C LYS A 36 0.58 13.20 -7.15
N VAL A 37 0.88 11.91 -7.26
CA VAL A 37 2.25 11.41 -7.44
C VAL A 37 2.53 11.35 -8.95
N LYS A 38 3.80 11.32 -9.36
CA LYS A 38 4.20 11.13 -10.75
C LYS A 38 5.08 9.89 -10.89
N GLY A 39 4.98 9.24 -12.05
CA GLY A 39 5.86 8.14 -12.42
C GLY A 39 5.32 6.76 -12.06
N THR A 40 6.10 5.75 -12.39
CA THR A 40 5.84 4.35 -12.11
C THR A 40 7.10 3.75 -11.50
N HIS A 41 6.95 2.73 -10.65
CA HIS A 41 8.10 1.98 -10.15
C HIS A 41 7.82 0.49 -10.24
N SER A 42 8.84 -0.27 -10.62
CA SER A 42 8.75 -1.72 -10.73
C SER A 42 10.09 -2.38 -10.46
N TYR A 43 10.04 -3.51 -9.77
CA TYR A 43 11.21 -4.31 -9.41
C TYR A 43 10.79 -5.77 -9.18
N LYS A 44 11.80 -6.61 -8.94
CA LYS A 44 11.62 -8.03 -8.61
C LYS A 44 12.35 -8.34 -7.31
N THR A 45 11.67 -8.99 -6.39
CA THR A 45 12.25 -9.45 -5.11
C THR A 45 13.26 -10.57 -5.36
N SER A 46 14.12 -10.87 -4.37
CA SER A 46 15.02 -12.03 -4.43
C SER A 46 14.26 -13.36 -4.48
N SER A 47 13.05 -13.38 -3.92
CA SER A 47 12.11 -14.51 -3.96
C SER A 47 11.38 -14.66 -5.31
N GLY A 48 11.58 -13.73 -6.24
CA GLY A 48 11.06 -13.78 -7.61
C GLY A 48 9.66 -13.17 -7.78
N ILE A 49 9.13 -12.47 -6.78
CA ILE A 49 7.85 -11.76 -6.85
C ILE A 49 8.04 -10.48 -7.66
N GLU A 50 7.18 -10.26 -8.66
CA GLU A 50 7.18 -9.03 -9.43
C GLU A 50 6.28 -7.98 -8.75
N CYS A 51 6.86 -6.80 -8.52
CA CYS A 51 6.23 -5.69 -7.83
C CYS A 51 6.20 -4.49 -8.77
N SER A 52 5.04 -3.85 -8.91
CA SER A 52 4.86 -2.71 -9.81
C SER A 52 3.73 -1.81 -9.33
N PHE A 53 3.95 -0.49 -9.37
CA PHE A 53 2.94 0.50 -9.03
C PHE A 53 3.00 1.70 -9.98
N ASP A 54 1.83 2.11 -10.48
CA ASP A 54 1.68 3.32 -11.28
C ASP A 54 1.19 4.46 -10.38
N TYR A 55 2.13 5.28 -9.93
CA TYR A 55 1.83 6.41 -9.08
C TYR A 55 1.23 7.59 -9.87
N GLY A 56 1.58 7.74 -11.15
CA GLY A 56 1.11 8.82 -12.03
C GLY A 56 -0.39 8.76 -12.32
N ASN A 57 -0.94 7.54 -12.36
CA ASN A 57 -2.36 7.28 -12.59
C ASN A 57 -3.15 6.95 -11.32
N THR A 58 -2.52 6.96 -10.15
CA THR A 58 -3.20 6.72 -8.87
C THR A 58 -3.51 8.02 -8.15
N THR A 59 -4.75 8.16 -7.69
CA THR A 59 -5.16 9.17 -6.69
C THR A 59 -5.52 8.44 -5.41
N PHE A 60 -4.85 8.75 -4.31
CA PHE A 60 -5.12 8.11 -3.03
C PHE A 60 -6.41 8.66 -2.42
N ASP A 61 -7.30 7.75 -2.05
CA ASP A 61 -8.59 8.07 -1.44
C ASP A 61 -8.42 8.30 0.07
N TRP A 62 -7.88 9.46 0.42
CA TRP A 62 -7.61 9.82 1.81
C TRP A 62 -8.88 9.77 2.67
N ASP A 63 -10.02 10.21 2.15
CA ASP A 63 -11.29 10.27 2.89
C ASP A 63 -11.77 8.89 3.35
N ASN A 64 -11.48 7.84 2.58
CA ASN A 64 -11.80 6.47 2.94
C ASN A 64 -10.70 5.74 3.74
N MET A 65 -9.62 6.41 4.12
CA MET A 65 -8.61 5.85 5.01
C MET A 65 -8.95 6.16 6.47
N LEU A 66 -9.38 5.12 7.19
CA LEU A 66 -9.72 5.23 8.61
C LEU A 66 -8.45 5.28 9.49
N PRO A 67 -8.52 5.91 10.67
CA PRO A 67 -7.41 5.88 11.63
C PRO A 67 -7.13 4.47 12.19
N GLN A 68 -8.15 3.61 12.20
CA GLN A 68 -8.04 2.21 12.62
C GLN A 68 -9.05 1.34 11.88
N TYR A 69 -8.75 0.04 11.79
CA TYR A 69 -9.58 -0.96 11.11
C TYR A 69 -10.02 -2.08 12.05
N GLU A 70 -10.10 -1.79 13.35
CA GLU A 70 -10.74 -2.66 14.34
C GLU A 70 -12.26 -2.46 14.26
N GLY A 71 -12.99 -3.45 13.72
CA GLY A 71 -14.44 -3.43 13.62
C GLY A 71 -14.97 -3.40 12.18
N ILE A 72 -16.05 -2.63 11.96
CA ILE A 72 -16.75 -2.59 10.68
C ILE A 72 -16.14 -1.51 9.80
N TYR A 73 -15.73 -1.90 8.60
CA TYR A 73 -15.29 -1.02 7.53
C TYR A 73 -15.82 -1.54 6.20
N THR A 74 -15.94 -0.64 5.22
CA THR A 74 -16.38 -0.99 3.87
C THR A 74 -15.22 -1.55 3.05
N THR A 75 -15.55 -2.26 1.97
CA THR A 75 -14.55 -2.67 0.97
C THR A 75 -13.80 -1.48 0.40
N THR A 76 -14.47 -0.33 0.20
CA THR A 76 -13.81 0.91 -0.25
C THR A 76 -12.74 1.38 0.74
N GLN A 77 -13.07 1.42 2.03
CA GLN A 77 -12.12 1.81 3.08
C GLN A 77 -10.95 0.84 3.20
N ALA A 78 -11.21 -0.46 3.07
CA ALA A 78 -10.17 -1.49 3.06
C ALA A 78 -9.23 -1.33 1.86
N ASN A 79 -9.78 -1.09 0.67
CA ASN A 79 -9.02 -0.92 -0.56
C ASN A 79 -8.17 0.35 -0.53
N ALA A 80 -8.70 1.46 0.00
CA ALA A 80 -7.98 2.72 0.12
C ALA A 80 -6.68 2.56 0.93
N VAL A 81 -6.76 2.00 2.14
CA VAL A 81 -5.55 1.81 2.97
C VAL A 81 -4.61 0.76 2.38
N ALA A 82 -5.14 -0.32 1.80
CA ALA A 82 -4.32 -1.36 1.20
C ALA A 82 -3.53 -0.86 -0.01
N GLN A 83 -4.13 0.00 -0.84
CA GLN A 83 -3.47 0.63 -1.97
C GLN A 83 -2.32 1.53 -1.52
N LEU A 84 -2.52 2.35 -0.48
CA LEU A 84 -1.45 3.18 0.08
C LEU A 84 -0.30 2.33 0.64
N MET A 85 -0.62 1.26 1.38
CA MET A 85 0.38 0.35 1.95
C MET A 85 1.21 -0.34 0.87
N SER A 86 0.56 -0.84 -0.18
CA SER A 86 1.23 -1.46 -1.33
C SER A 86 2.11 -0.45 -2.07
N ALA A 87 1.60 0.75 -2.32
CA ALA A 87 2.36 1.84 -2.94
C ALA A 87 3.62 2.21 -2.14
N CYS A 88 3.51 2.30 -0.81
CA CYS A 88 4.65 2.61 0.06
C CYS A 88 5.69 1.50 0.07
N GLY A 89 5.26 0.23 0.12
CA GLY A 89 6.20 -0.89 0.08
C GLY A 89 6.92 -1.01 -1.27
N ILE A 90 6.20 -0.80 -2.37
CA ILE A 90 6.81 -0.80 -3.70
C ILE A 90 7.79 0.36 -3.85
N ALA A 91 7.49 1.54 -3.28
CA ALA A 91 8.36 2.71 -3.37
C ALA A 91 9.73 2.53 -2.68
N VAL A 92 9.86 1.55 -1.79
CA VAL A 92 11.08 1.29 -1.01
C VAL A 92 11.71 -0.07 -1.33
N ASP A 93 11.38 -0.65 -2.49
CA ASP A 93 11.87 -1.97 -2.93
C ASP A 93 11.69 -3.06 -1.86
N MET A 94 10.50 -3.12 -1.24
CA MET A 94 10.19 -4.09 -0.18
C MET A 94 10.46 -5.54 -0.62
N GLU A 95 11.20 -6.28 0.19
CA GLU A 95 11.39 -7.72 -0.01
C GLU A 95 10.18 -8.47 0.58
N TYR A 96 9.15 -8.65 -0.25
CA TYR A 96 7.90 -9.35 0.10
C TYR A 96 8.01 -10.87 0.14
#